data_AF-A0A7V5Q224-F1
#
_entry.id   AF-A0A7V5Q224-F1
#
_cell.length_a   1.000
_cell.length_b   1.000
_cell.length_c   1.000
_cell.angle_alpha   90.00
_cell.angle_beta   90.00
_cell.angle_gamma   90.00
#
_symmetry.space_group_name_H-M   'P 1'
#
loop_
_entity.id
_entity.type
_entity.pdbx_description
1 polymer ?
#
loop_
_entity_poly.entity_id
_entity_poly.type
_entity_poly.pdbx_seq_one_letter_code
_entity_poly.pdbx_strand_id
1 'polypeptide(L)'
;ANILAYYDAWTNYIVLYEETRMFGTNPEIAVGQTISTIAHEGAHQILHNIGVQQRLSQWPMWMAEGLAEYLAPTKLGRKMSWKGAGLVNDLRMLELEFYVKAKAFDSPPGEMIAHTVQGARLTSTGYATAWALTHYLANEEKAAFRSILQELTQLGPWQRLGTPNREGLIEAQLTSFRQHVSTPLEKLEADLIAYLDELPYTDPFASAPHYVALITLKRDKETGWKANIFHTELQARRWSAQFIRQLDEDIQRHVEIVRVPSRPAAHQLIRQYARSRK
;
A
#
# COMPACT_ATOMS: atom_id res chain seq x y z
N ALA A 1 -3.97 -16.51 10.94
CA ALA A 1 -3.88 -16.18 9.50
C ALA A 1 -4.01 -17.49 8.73
N ASN A 2 -4.90 -17.58 7.73
CA ASN A 2 -4.83 -18.68 6.78
C ASN A 2 -3.65 -18.37 5.86
N ILE A 3 -2.54 -19.08 6.05
CA ILE A 3 -1.35 -18.96 5.19
C ILE A 3 -1.67 -19.69 3.89
N LEU A 4 -1.69 -18.95 2.78
CA LEU A 4 -1.94 -19.53 1.47
C LEU A 4 -0.64 -20.09 0.85
N ALA A 5 0.49 -19.43 1.09
CA ALA A 5 1.80 -19.94 0.75
C ALA A 5 2.86 -19.40 1.72
N TYR A 6 3.98 -20.10 1.84
CA TYR A 6 5.17 -19.62 2.56
C TYR A 6 6.44 -20.22 1.96
N TYR A 7 7.45 -19.38 1.75
CA TYR A 7 8.82 -19.78 1.43
C TYR A 7 9.63 -20.02 2.71
N ASP A 8 10.16 -21.24 2.86
CA ASP A 8 11.09 -21.58 3.95
C ASP A 8 12.54 -21.37 3.52
N ALA A 9 13.18 -20.35 4.11
CA ALA A 9 14.58 -20.04 3.86
C ALA A 9 15.55 -21.15 4.32
N TRP A 10 15.14 -22.07 5.20
CA TRP A 10 15.99 -23.18 5.65
C TRP A 10 16.03 -24.31 4.60
N THR A 11 14.86 -24.83 4.21
CA THR A 11 14.76 -25.94 3.24
C THR A 11 14.79 -25.50 1.78
N ASN A 12 14.61 -24.20 1.50
CA ASN A 12 14.46 -23.64 0.16
C ASN A 12 13.19 -24.14 -0.57
N TYR A 13 12.15 -24.52 0.18
CA TYR A 13 10.86 -24.96 -0.35
C TYR A 13 9.80 -23.86 -0.27
N ILE A 14 8.91 -23.86 -1.26
CA ILE A 14 7.65 -23.11 -1.20
C ILE A 14 6.54 -24.12 -0.86
N VAL A 15 5.82 -23.85 0.22
CA VAL A 15 4.66 -24.65 0.63
C VAL A 15 3.40 -23.88 0.25
N LEU A 16 2.45 -24.54 -0.42
CA LEU A 16 1.18 -23.96 -0.88
C LEU A 16 0.00 -24.68 -0.23
N TYR A 17 -1.06 -23.94 0.09
CA TYR A 17 -2.33 -24.47 0.58
C TYR A 17 -3.48 -24.06 -0.35
N GLU A 18 -4.29 -25.03 -0.75
CA GLU A 18 -5.37 -24.85 -1.74
C GLU A 18 -6.57 -24.05 -1.20
N GLU A 19 -6.86 -24.10 0.11
CA GLU A 19 -8.14 -23.58 0.63
C GLU A 19 -8.07 -22.18 1.25
N THR A 20 -8.79 -21.25 0.62
CA THR A 20 -9.31 -20.04 1.29
C THR A 20 -10.82 -20.04 1.30
N ARG A 21 -11.41 -19.53 2.39
CA ARG A 21 -12.86 -19.25 2.48
C ARG A 21 -13.36 -18.32 1.35
N MET A 22 -12.46 -17.57 0.71
CA MET A 22 -12.72 -16.67 -0.41
C MET A 22 -13.15 -17.40 -1.69
N PHE A 23 -12.78 -18.67 -1.88
CA PHE A 23 -13.27 -19.47 -3.02
C PHE A 23 -14.79 -19.62 -2.99
N GLY A 24 -15.41 -19.62 -1.80
CA GLY A 24 -16.87 -19.72 -1.67
C GLY A 24 -17.63 -18.41 -1.95
N THR A 25 -16.95 -17.25 -1.94
CA THR A 25 -17.60 -15.94 -2.05
C THR A 25 -17.24 -15.21 -3.34
N ASN A 26 -16.00 -15.27 -3.80
CA ASN A 26 -15.56 -14.71 -5.07
C ASN A 26 -14.33 -15.46 -5.62
N PRO A 27 -14.55 -16.50 -6.46
CA PRO A 27 -13.49 -17.36 -6.98
C PRO A 27 -12.39 -16.60 -7.75
N GLU A 28 -12.74 -15.55 -8.50
CA GLU A 28 -11.77 -14.81 -9.31
C GLU A 28 -10.75 -14.06 -8.43
N ILE A 29 -11.20 -13.48 -7.32
CA ILE A 29 -10.30 -12.84 -6.35
C ILE A 29 -9.42 -13.87 -5.67
N ALA A 30 -10.00 -15.01 -5.26
CA ALA A 30 -9.28 -16.06 -4.54
C ALA A 30 -8.12 -16.61 -5.38
N VAL A 31 -8.36 -16.86 -6.67
CA VAL A 31 -7.30 -17.31 -7.59
C VAL A 31 -6.28 -16.19 -7.86
N GLY A 32 -6.73 -14.94 -7.98
CA GLY A 32 -5.85 -13.78 -8.15
C GLY A 32 -4.88 -13.59 -7.00
N GLN A 33 -5.40 -13.64 -5.77
CA GLN A 33 -4.58 -13.64 -4.56
C GLN A 33 -3.62 -14.83 -4.55
N THR A 34 -4.08 -16.01 -4.96
CA THR A 34 -3.24 -17.20 -5.02
C THR A 34 -2.03 -17.06 -5.93
N ILE A 35 -2.25 -16.60 -7.15
CA ILE A 35 -1.15 -16.35 -8.10
C ILE A 35 -0.22 -15.26 -7.56
N SER A 36 -0.77 -14.21 -6.94
CA SER A 36 0.04 -13.15 -6.33
C SER A 36 0.92 -13.68 -5.19
N THR A 37 0.39 -14.56 -4.34
CA THR A 37 1.17 -15.17 -3.26
C THR A 37 2.23 -16.11 -3.81
N ILE A 38 1.92 -16.95 -4.81
CA ILE A 38 2.91 -17.81 -5.46
C ILE A 38 4.06 -16.98 -6.06
N ALA A 39 3.73 -15.89 -6.76
CA ALA A 39 4.74 -14.99 -7.32
C ALA A 39 5.58 -14.32 -6.22
N HIS A 40 4.96 -13.92 -5.11
CA HIS A 40 5.61 -13.34 -3.95
C HIS A 40 6.62 -14.32 -3.31
N GLU A 41 6.19 -15.55 -3.00
CA GLU A 41 7.10 -16.57 -2.45
C GLU A 41 8.19 -16.98 -3.44
N GLY A 42 7.87 -17.00 -4.74
CA GLY A 42 8.85 -17.21 -5.80
C GLY A 42 9.91 -16.11 -5.85
N ALA A 43 9.53 -14.85 -5.62
CA ALA A 43 10.47 -13.74 -5.53
C ALA A 43 11.43 -13.92 -4.35
N HIS A 44 10.92 -14.30 -3.16
CA HIS A 44 11.76 -14.66 -2.02
C HIS A 44 12.76 -15.76 -2.38
N GLN A 45 12.30 -16.85 -2.99
CA GLN A 45 13.16 -17.97 -3.38
C GLN A 45 14.27 -17.54 -4.35
N ILE A 46 13.93 -16.76 -5.39
CA ILE A 46 14.90 -16.27 -6.37
C ILE A 46 15.94 -15.37 -5.70
N LEU A 47 15.51 -14.37 -4.92
CA LEU A 47 16.39 -13.42 -4.23
C LEU A 47 17.40 -14.14 -3.32
N HIS A 48 16.98 -15.19 -2.64
CA HIS A 48 17.85 -16.03 -1.83
C HIS A 48 18.82 -16.86 -2.67
N ASN A 49 18.37 -17.47 -3.76
CA ASN A 49 19.20 -18.33 -4.60
C ASN A 49 20.27 -17.56 -5.38
N ILE A 50 20.01 -16.31 -5.75
CA ILE A 50 20.99 -15.44 -6.43
C ILE A 50 21.89 -14.66 -5.45
N GLY A 51 21.67 -14.80 -4.14
CA GLY A 51 22.49 -14.18 -3.10
C GLY A 51 22.26 -12.68 -2.88
N VAL A 52 21.18 -12.11 -3.42
CA VAL A 52 20.79 -10.72 -3.10
C VAL A 52 20.41 -10.65 -1.62
N GLN A 53 19.49 -11.50 -1.19
CA GLN A 53 19.21 -11.71 0.23
C GLN A 53 19.96 -12.97 0.67
N GLN A 54 21.05 -12.81 1.42
CA GLN A 54 21.80 -13.98 1.89
C GLN A 54 20.90 -14.89 2.73
N ARG A 55 20.95 -16.20 2.51
CA ARG A 55 20.09 -17.17 3.22
C ARG A 55 20.28 -17.06 4.73
N LEU A 56 19.16 -17.02 5.47
CA LEU A 56 19.09 -16.81 6.93
C LEU A 56 19.53 -15.43 7.42
N SER A 57 19.89 -14.49 6.54
CA SER A 57 20.03 -13.09 6.93
C SER A 57 18.66 -12.52 7.30
N GLN A 58 18.63 -11.66 8.32
CA GLN A 58 17.40 -11.07 8.83
C GLN A 58 17.31 -9.62 8.37
N TRP A 59 16.88 -9.46 7.12
CA TRP A 59 16.61 -8.16 6.53
C TRP A 59 15.46 -7.45 7.25
N PRO A 60 15.42 -6.10 7.24
CA PRO A 60 14.23 -5.35 7.63
C PRO A 60 13.01 -5.86 6.86
N MET A 61 11.91 -6.14 7.59
CA MET A 61 10.72 -6.75 6.99
C MET A 61 10.18 -5.93 5.82
N TRP A 62 10.17 -4.60 5.94
CA TRP A 62 9.69 -3.73 4.89
C TRP A 62 10.48 -3.88 3.59
N MET A 63 11.80 -4.10 3.65
CA MET A 63 12.60 -4.24 2.45
C MET A 63 12.46 -5.65 1.86
N ALA A 64 12.51 -6.70 2.70
CA ALA A 64 12.37 -8.08 2.22
C ALA A 64 10.99 -8.29 1.55
N GLU A 65 9.92 -7.90 2.24
CA GLU A 65 8.55 -8.07 1.75
C GLU A 65 8.20 -7.05 0.67
N GLY A 66 8.65 -5.80 0.80
CA GLY A 66 8.44 -4.76 -0.20
C GLY A 66 9.11 -5.13 -1.54
N LEU A 67 10.31 -5.72 -1.51
CA LEU A 67 10.99 -6.20 -2.71
C LEU A 67 10.28 -7.42 -3.32
N ALA A 68 9.78 -8.35 -2.51
CA ALA A 68 8.97 -9.46 -3.01
C ALA A 68 7.69 -8.97 -3.69
N GLU A 69 6.96 -8.04 -3.07
CA GLU A 69 5.75 -7.41 -3.66
C GLU A 69 6.07 -6.59 -4.93
N TYR A 70 7.26 -5.96 -4.99
CA TYR A 70 7.75 -5.22 -6.16
C TYR A 70 8.05 -6.15 -7.35
N LEU A 71 8.52 -7.37 -7.07
CA LEU A 71 8.81 -8.39 -8.08
C LEU A 71 7.60 -9.23 -8.46
N ALA A 72 6.54 -9.22 -7.66
CA ALA A 72 5.35 -10.06 -7.82
C ALA A 72 4.05 -9.34 -8.24
N PRO A 73 4.04 -8.23 -9.01
CA PRO A 73 2.78 -7.62 -9.40
C PRO A 73 2.00 -8.54 -10.36
N THR A 74 0.72 -8.71 -10.09
CA THR A 74 -0.16 -9.61 -10.85
C THR A 74 -1.32 -8.86 -11.50
N LYS A 75 -1.64 -9.26 -12.73
CA LYS A 75 -2.78 -8.74 -13.47
C LYS A 75 -3.98 -9.59 -13.11
N LEU A 76 -5.02 -8.93 -12.63
CA LEU A 76 -6.28 -9.56 -12.27
C LEU A 76 -7.29 -9.47 -13.43
N GLY A 77 -8.25 -10.40 -13.47
CA GLY A 77 -9.30 -10.49 -14.49
C GLY A 77 -9.29 -11.83 -15.23
N ARG A 78 -10.01 -11.89 -16.37
CA ARG A 78 -10.28 -13.14 -17.11
C ARG A 78 -9.03 -13.93 -17.53
N LYS A 79 -7.90 -13.25 -17.72
CA LYS A 79 -6.59 -13.87 -17.93
C LYS A 79 -5.62 -13.31 -16.89
N MET A 80 -5.43 -14.06 -15.82
CA MET A 80 -4.44 -13.72 -14.80
C MET A 80 -3.04 -14.01 -15.31
N SER A 81 -2.11 -13.10 -15.02
CA SER A 81 -0.72 -13.25 -15.40
C SER A 81 0.15 -12.39 -14.49
N TRP A 82 1.43 -12.75 -14.37
CA TRP A 82 2.43 -11.82 -13.86
C TRP A 82 2.49 -10.58 -14.76
N LYS A 83 2.56 -9.38 -14.16
CA LYS A 83 2.66 -8.12 -14.90
C LYS A 83 4.09 -7.85 -15.35
N GLY A 84 5.07 -8.23 -14.54
CA GLY A 84 6.49 -7.90 -14.73
C GLY A 84 7.02 -7.13 -13.54
N ALA A 85 8.29 -7.35 -13.18
CA ALA A 85 8.95 -6.71 -12.06
C ALA A 85 8.88 -5.18 -12.13
N GLY A 86 8.60 -4.54 -11.00
CA GLY A 86 8.53 -3.08 -10.87
C GLY A 86 7.29 -2.41 -11.43
N LEU A 87 6.36 -3.17 -12.01
CA LEU A 87 5.04 -2.63 -12.35
C LEU A 87 4.15 -2.51 -11.11
N VAL A 88 3.09 -1.72 -11.24
CA VAL A 88 2.15 -1.45 -10.16
C VAL A 88 1.49 -2.75 -9.67
N ASN A 89 1.53 -2.97 -8.36
CA ASN A 89 0.82 -4.07 -7.70
C ASN A 89 -0.59 -3.59 -7.31
N ASP A 90 -1.58 -3.95 -8.12
CA ASP A 90 -2.95 -3.44 -8.00
C ASP A 90 -3.64 -3.85 -6.68
N LEU A 91 -3.27 -5.00 -6.10
CA LEU A 91 -3.77 -5.44 -4.80
C LEU A 91 -3.23 -4.56 -3.66
N ARG A 92 -1.94 -4.21 -3.71
CA ARG A 92 -1.33 -3.30 -2.72
C ARG A 92 -1.81 -1.87 -2.88
N MET A 93 -2.01 -1.40 -4.11
CA MET A 93 -2.66 -0.11 -4.36
C MET A 93 -4.07 -0.05 -3.77
N LEU A 94 -4.86 -1.12 -3.89
CA LEU A 94 -6.18 -1.18 -3.26
C LEU A 94 -6.11 -1.06 -1.74
N GLU A 95 -5.19 -1.80 -1.09
CA GLU A 95 -4.99 -1.73 0.36
C GLU A 95 -4.51 -0.35 0.82
N LEU A 96 -3.61 0.28 0.06
CA LEU A 96 -3.12 1.64 0.31
C LEU A 96 -4.22 2.68 0.14
N GLU A 97 -5.06 2.56 -0.89
CA GLU A 97 -6.17 3.48 -1.12
C GLU A 97 -7.08 3.51 0.13
N PHE A 98 -7.33 2.37 0.76
CA PHE A 98 -8.08 2.30 2.01
C PHE A 98 -7.32 2.89 3.20
N TYR A 99 -6.04 2.56 3.32
CA TYR A 99 -5.22 2.97 4.44
C TYR A 99 -4.95 4.49 4.44
N VAL A 100 -4.48 5.05 3.32
CA VAL A 100 -4.16 6.48 3.17
C VAL A 100 -5.42 7.33 3.38
N LYS A 101 -6.56 6.94 2.82
CA LYS A 101 -7.83 7.66 3.03
C LYS A 101 -8.29 7.66 4.49
N ALA A 102 -8.03 6.58 5.23
CA ALA A 102 -8.35 6.50 6.65
C ALA A 102 -7.35 7.28 7.52
N LYS A 103 -6.07 7.28 7.15
CA LYS A 103 -4.98 7.94 7.88
C LYS A 103 -4.84 9.44 7.61
N ALA A 104 -5.35 9.95 6.49
CA ALA A 104 -5.23 11.35 6.06
C ALA A 104 -5.62 12.39 7.13
N PHE A 105 -6.31 11.96 8.19
CA PHE A 105 -6.84 12.86 9.21
C PHE A 105 -6.33 12.61 10.64
N ASP A 106 -5.71 11.47 10.93
CA ASP A 106 -5.45 11.03 12.31
C ASP A 106 -3.95 10.80 12.63
N SER A 107 -3.06 10.77 11.63
CA SER A 107 -1.63 10.48 11.84
C SER A 107 -0.71 11.67 11.58
N PRO A 108 0.33 11.89 12.42
CA PRO A 108 1.38 12.84 12.13
C PRO A 108 2.09 12.50 10.80
N PRO A 109 2.50 13.51 10.02
CA PRO A 109 3.31 13.30 8.83
C PRO A 109 4.58 12.49 9.14
N GLY A 110 4.94 11.57 8.25
CA GLY A 110 6.14 10.73 8.35
C GLY A 110 5.98 9.49 9.25
N GLU A 111 4.89 9.39 10.02
CA GLU A 111 4.63 8.25 10.90
C GLU A 111 4.41 6.94 10.12
N MET A 112 3.77 7.00 8.94
CA MET A 112 3.58 5.79 8.12
C MET A 112 4.92 5.21 7.70
N ILE A 113 5.84 6.06 7.22
CA ILE A 113 7.17 5.59 6.82
C ILE A 113 7.96 5.09 8.03
N ALA A 114 7.97 5.84 9.14
CA ALA A 114 8.67 5.42 10.35
C ALA A 114 8.21 4.03 10.82
N HIS A 115 6.90 3.82 10.99
CA HIS A 115 6.34 2.53 11.42
C HIS A 115 6.62 1.42 10.42
N THR A 116 6.56 1.71 9.11
CA THR A 116 6.89 0.72 8.07
C THR A 116 8.35 0.28 8.20
N VAL A 117 9.27 1.24 8.32
CA VAL A 117 10.72 0.98 8.39
C VAL A 117 11.12 0.28 9.69
N GLN A 118 10.50 0.63 10.83
CA GLN A 118 10.85 0.08 12.14
C GLN A 118 10.18 -1.27 12.43
N GLY A 119 9.12 -1.63 11.72
CA GLY A 119 8.28 -2.78 12.06
C GLY A 119 9.02 -4.12 12.01
N ALA A 120 9.14 -4.80 13.14
CA ALA A 120 9.70 -6.15 13.19
C ALA A 120 8.78 -7.22 12.57
N ARG A 121 7.50 -6.88 12.38
CA ARG A 121 6.47 -7.68 11.72
C ARG A 121 5.55 -6.76 10.94
N LEU A 122 5.04 -7.25 9.80
CA LEU A 122 4.08 -6.50 9.00
C LEU A 122 2.65 -6.98 9.26
N THR A 123 1.73 -6.04 9.38
CA THR A 123 0.30 -6.27 9.17
C THR A 123 0.01 -6.29 7.67
N SER A 124 -1.22 -6.62 7.24
CA SER A 124 -1.60 -6.50 5.82
C SER A 124 -1.28 -5.11 5.26
N THR A 125 -1.61 -4.04 6.00
CA THR A 125 -1.26 -2.68 5.60
C THR A 125 0.24 -2.44 5.57
N GLY A 126 1.01 -3.11 6.44
CA GLY A 126 2.47 -3.08 6.44
C GLY A 126 3.09 -3.63 5.15
N TYR A 127 2.52 -4.70 4.57
CA TYR A 127 2.94 -5.19 3.24
C TYR A 127 2.69 -4.14 2.15
N ALA A 128 1.53 -3.47 2.20
CA ALA A 128 1.17 -2.45 1.23
C ALA A 128 2.08 -1.21 1.33
N THR A 129 2.37 -0.72 2.54
CA THR A 129 3.28 0.42 2.75
C THR A 129 4.74 0.06 2.47
N ALA A 130 5.16 -1.18 2.75
CA ALA A 130 6.46 -1.71 2.37
C ALA A 130 6.64 -1.71 0.85
N TRP A 131 5.66 -2.25 0.10
CA TRP A 131 5.66 -2.20 -1.36
C TRP A 131 5.71 -0.76 -1.87
N ALA A 132 4.88 0.13 -1.33
CA ALA A 132 4.84 1.54 -1.74
C ALA A 132 6.21 2.22 -1.59
N LEU A 133 6.82 2.06 -0.41
CA LEU A 133 8.13 2.64 -0.11
C LEU A 133 9.21 2.05 -1.01
N THR A 134 9.26 0.73 -1.19
CA THR A 134 10.21 0.08 -2.10
C THR A 134 10.03 0.56 -3.54
N HIS A 135 8.78 0.66 -4.01
CA HIS A 135 8.46 1.08 -5.38
C HIS A 135 8.85 2.53 -5.63
N TYR A 136 8.52 3.44 -4.70
CA TYR A 136 8.96 4.84 -4.76
C TYR A 136 10.48 4.98 -4.74
N LEU A 137 11.16 4.33 -3.79
CA LEU A 137 12.62 4.42 -3.71
C LEU A 137 13.30 3.87 -4.97
N ALA A 138 12.78 2.77 -5.54
CA ALA A 138 13.31 2.18 -6.76
C ALA A 138 13.12 3.06 -8.01
N ASN A 139 12.14 3.97 -8.02
CA ASN A 139 11.82 4.81 -9.17
C ASN A 139 12.28 6.26 -9.03
N GLU A 140 12.06 6.88 -7.86
CA GLU A 140 12.33 8.29 -7.60
C GLU A 140 13.65 8.52 -6.84
N GLU A 141 14.02 7.63 -5.91
CA GLU A 141 15.21 7.78 -5.05
C GLU A 141 16.26 6.67 -5.31
N LYS A 142 16.56 6.41 -6.59
CA LYS A 142 17.38 5.26 -7.05
C LYS A 142 18.73 5.11 -6.35
N ALA A 143 19.39 6.23 -6.06
CA ALA A 143 20.68 6.24 -5.39
C ALA A 143 20.55 5.75 -3.94
N ALA A 144 19.55 6.25 -3.21
CA ALA A 144 19.24 5.81 -1.85
C ALA A 144 18.83 4.33 -1.85
N PHE A 145 17.97 3.91 -2.77
CA PHE A 145 17.55 2.51 -2.89
C PHE A 145 18.73 1.57 -3.11
N ARG A 146 19.63 1.91 -4.03
CA ARG A 146 20.86 1.15 -4.28
C ARG A 146 21.75 1.09 -3.05
N SER A 147 21.90 2.20 -2.33
CA SER A 147 22.74 2.29 -1.13
C SER A 147 22.20 1.41 0.00
N ILE A 148 20.87 1.41 0.22
CA ILE A 148 20.20 0.52 1.18
C ILE A 148 20.43 -0.94 0.80
N LEU A 149 20.23 -1.32 -0.47
CA LEU A 149 20.47 -2.70 -0.91
C LEU A 149 21.93 -3.11 -0.72
N GLN A 150 22.88 -2.21 -0.99
CA GLN A 150 24.31 -2.47 -0.77
C GLN A 150 24.63 -2.73 0.70
N GLU A 151 24.05 -2.00 1.64
CA GLU A 151 24.19 -2.28 3.07
C GLU A 151 23.59 -3.65 3.43
N LEU A 152 22.33 -3.89 3.04
CA LEU A 152 21.60 -5.08 3.45
C LEU A 152 22.18 -6.39 2.87
N THR A 153 22.74 -6.34 1.65
CA THR A 153 23.44 -7.48 1.04
C THR A 153 24.69 -7.91 1.80
N GLN A 154 25.26 -7.06 2.68
CA GLN A 154 26.37 -7.43 3.55
C GLN A 154 25.94 -8.21 4.80
N LEU A 155 24.63 -8.26 5.10
CA LEU A 155 24.13 -9.04 6.23
C LEU A 155 24.30 -10.54 5.94
N GLY A 156 25.14 -11.17 6.73
CA GLY A 156 25.34 -12.61 6.73
C GLY A 156 24.22 -13.39 7.43
N PRO A 157 24.31 -14.73 7.44
CA PRO A 157 23.38 -15.59 8.16
C PRO A 157 23.22 -15.15 9.62
N TRP A 158 21.96 -15.04 10.08
CA TRP A 158 21.56 -14.62 11.42
C TRP A 158 21.90 -13.18 11.82
N GLN A 159 22.58 -12.42 10.96
CA GLN A 159 22.81 -11.00 11.17
C GLN A 159 21.54 -10.20 10.88
N ARG A 160 21.36 -9.12 11.64
CA ARG A 160 20.19 -8.24 11.59
C ARG A 160 20.59 -6.81 11.95
N LEU A 161 19.80 -5.84 11.51
CA LEU A 161 19.93 -4.45 11.95
C LEU A 161 19.17 -4.25 13.27
N GLY A 162 19.86 -4.36 14.40
CA GLY A 162 19.30 -4.11 15.73
C GLY A 162 18.30 -5.15 16.23
N THR A 163 17.65 -4.87 17.36
CA THR A 163 16.69 -5.78 18.00
C THR A 163 15.36 -5.08 18.27
N PRO A 164 14.23 -5.80 18.22
CA PRO A 164 12.92 -5.22 18.50
C PRO A 164 12.79 -4.82 19.96
N ASN A 165 12.20 -3.64 20.20
CA ASN A 165 11.78 -3.19 21.51
C ASN A 165 10.48 -3.90 21.95
N ARG A 166 9.91 -3.51 23.10
CA ARG A 166 8.68 -4.11 23.64
C ARG A 166 7.45 -3.94 22.73
N GLU A 167 7.47 -2.93 21.86
CA GLU A 167 6.38 -2.60 20.92
C GLU A 167 6.58 -3.30 19.56
N GLY A 168 7.68 -4.06 19.39
CA GLY A 168 8.01 -4.70 18.13
C GLY A 168 8.62 -3.75 17.09
N LEU A 169 9.16 -2.61 17.52
CA LEU A 169 9.85 -1.64 16.66
C LEU A 169 11.37 -1.78 16.79
N ILE A 170 12.09 -1.58 15.70
CA ILE A 170 13.55 -1.74 15.61
C ILE A 170 14.18 -0.39 15.23
N GLU A 171 14.58 0.39 16.23
CA GLU A 171 15.12 1.76 16.05
C GLU A 171 16.36 1.83 15.15
N ALA A 172 17.20 0.78 15.19
CA ALA A 172 18.38 0.69 14.35
C ALA A 172 18.05 0.68 12.85
N GLN A 173 16.88 0.16 12.45
CA GLN A 173 16.44 0.14 11.06
C GLN A 173 16.10 1.56 10.58
N LEU A 174 15.42 2.36 11.40
CA LEU A 174 15.16 3.76 11.05
C LEU A 174 16.44 4.60 11.02
N THR A 175 17.39 4.28 11.90
CA THR A 175 18.69 4.95 11.95
C THR A 175 19.49 4.67 10.68
N SER A 176 19.62 3.40 10.27
CA SER A 176 20.25 3.01 9.00
C SER A 176 19.51 3.61 7.79
N PHE A 177 18.17 3.58 7.78
CA PHE A 177 17.38 4.19 6.70
C PHE A 177 17.71 5.67 6.49
N ARG A 178 17.79 6.46 7.57
CA ARG A 178 18.14 7.88 7.53
C ARG A 178 19.59 8.16 7.09
N GLN A 179 20.48 7.16 7.12
CA GLN A 179 21.84 7.32 6.57
C GLN A 179 21.83 7.32 5.04
N HIS A 180 20.86 6.65 4.42
CA HIS A 180 20.75 6.52 2.96
C HIS A 180 19.73 7.48 2.34
N VAL A 181 18.71 7.87 3.10
CA VAL A 181 17.64 8.77 2.65
C VAL A 181 17.78 10.12 3.34
N SER A 182 18.20 11.13 2.58
CA SER A 182 18.37 12.49 3.09
C SER A 182 17.07 13.28 3.23
N THR A 183 16.02 12.87 2.52
CA THR A 183 14.72 13.54 2.56
C THR A 183 14.05 13.31 3.92
N PRO A 184 13.59 14.37 4.62
CA PRO A 184 12.84 14.22 5.88
C PRO A 184 11.61 13.34 5.69
N LEU A 185 11.24 12.55 6.71
CA LEU A 185 10.20 11.52 6.58
C LEU A 185 8.84 12.12 6.22
N GLU A 186 8.53 13.30 6.73
CA GLU A 186 7.29 14.02 6.49
C GLU A 186 7.16 14.39 5.00
N LYS A 187 8.25 14.89 4.42
CA LYS A 187 8.33 15.23 3.00
C LYS A 187 8.32 13.96 2.14
N LEU A 188 9.10 12.96 2.52
CA LEU A 188 9.17 11.68 1.81
C LEU A 188 7.80 10.98 1.76
N GLU A 189 7.03 11.06 2.84
CA GLU A 189 5.68 10.51 2.91
C GLU A 189 4.71 11.27 2.01
N ALA A 190 4.77 12.61 2.00
CA ALA A 190 3.97 13.42 1.11
C ALA A 190 4.31 13.16 -0.37
N ASP A 191 5.60 13.11 -0.70
CA ASP A 191 6.10 12.83 -2.05
C ASP A 191 5.71 11.40 -2.49
N LEU A 192 5.80 10.42 -1.59
CA LEU A 192 5.34 9.04 -1.82
C LEU A 192 3.83 8.99 -2.12
N ILE A 193 2.99 9.68 -1.32
CA ILE A 193 1.54 9.69 -1.55
C ILE A 193 1.21 10.34 -2.90
N ALA A 194 1.85 11.47 -3.23
CA ALA A 194 1.68 12.13 -4.51
C ALA A 194 2.10 11.22 -5.68
N TYR A 195 3.22 10.53 -5.53
CA TYR A 195 3.70 9.54 -6.50
C TYR A 195 2.68 8.41 -6.74
N LEU A 196 2.11 7.84 -5.66
CA LEU A 196 1.11 6.78 -5.77
C LEU A 196 -0.15 7.24 -6.54
N ASP A 197 -0.54 8.50 -6.41
CA ASP A 197 -1.68 9.08 -7.14
C ASP A 197 -1.43 9.19 -8.65
N GLU A 198 -0.15 9.23 -9.09
CA GLU A 198 0.24 9.30 -10.50
C GLU A 198 0.40 7.92 -11.15
N LEU A 199 0.52 6.86 -10.35
CA LEU A 199 0.72 5.51 -10.87
C LEU A 199 -0.49 5.00 -11.68
N PRO A 200 -0.25 4.22 -12.76
CA PRO A 200 -1.32 3.61 -13.55
C PRO A 200 -1.97 2.44 -12.78
N TYR A 201 -2.85 2.78 -11.85
CA TYR A 201 -3.59 1.83 -11.02
C TYR A 201 -4.83 1.28 -11.72
N THR A 202 -4.96 -0.04 -11.77
CA THR A 202 -6.19 -0.71 -12.21
C THR A 202 -6.93 -1.29 -11.02
N ASP A 203 -8.05 -0.66 -10.62
CA ASP A 203 -8.88 -1.17 -9.53
C ASP A 203 -9.40 -2.58 -9.84
N PRO A 204 -9.02 -3.61 -9.06
CA PRO A 204 -9.48 -4.98 -9.25
C PRO A 204 -11.01 -5.10 -9.21
N PHE A 205 -11.67 -4.15 -8.55
CA PHE A 205 -13.11 -4.08 -8.35
C PHE A 205 -13.76 -2.97 -9.15
N ALA A 206 -13.13 -2.45 -10.22
CA ALA A 206 -13.64 -1.33 -11.01
C ALA A 206 -15.09 -1.51 -11.52
N SER A 207 -15.51 -2.76 -11.77
CA SER A 207 -16.87 -3.11 -12.23
C SER A 207 -17.88 -3.34 -11.10
N ALA A 208 -17.44 -3.44 -9.84
CA ALA A 208 -18.31 -3.56 -8.69
C ALA A 208 -18.92 -2.19 -8.33
N PRO A 209 -20.02 -2.14 -7.56
CA PRO A 209 -20.57 -0.88 -7.08
C PRO A 209 -19.59 -0.09 -6.22
N HIS A 210 -19.52 1.22 -6.43
CA HIS A 210 -18.74 2.17 -5.61
C HIS A 210 -19.66 3.20 -4.95
N TYR A 211 -19.11 3.93 -4.00
CA TYR A 211 -19.76 5.02 -3.29
C TYR A 211 -18.95 6.29 -3.49
N VAL A 212 -19.61 7.38 -3.87
CA VAL A 212 -18.99 8.70 -4.01
C VAL A 212 -19.44 9.55 -2.84
N ALA A 213 -18.50 10.02 -2.02
CA ALA A 213 -18.79 11.06 -1.05
C ALA A 213 -18.55 12.42 -1.70
N LEU A 214 -19.56 13.28 -1.66
CA LEU A 214 -19.55 14.66 -2.15
C LEU A 214 -19.76 15.58 -0.96
N ILE A 215 -18.82 16.49 -0.72
CA ILE A 215 -18.89 17.47 0.37
C ILE A 215 -18.90 18.86 -0.24
N THR A 216 -19.98 19.59 -0.02
CA THR A 216 -20.05 21.03 -0.28
C THR A 216 -19.61 21.79 0.95
N LEU A 217 -18.79 22.80 0.75
CA LEU A 217 -18.33 23.74 1.78
C LEU A 217 -18.80 25.13 1.40
N LYS A 218 -19.32 25.89 2.36
CA LYS A 218 -19.68 27.29 2.16
C LYS A 218 -19.20 28.13 3.33
N ARG A 219 -18.45 29.18 3.02
CA ARG A 219 -18.01 30.23 3.96
C ARG A 219 -18.33 31.57 3.32
N ASP A 220 -19.24 32.33 3.92
CA ASP A 220 -19.75 33.59 3.35
C ASP A 220 -20.22 33.46 1.88
N LYS A 221 -19.50 34.10 0.95
CA LYS A 221 -19.74 34.06 -0.50
C LYS A 221 -18.91 32.99 -1.21
N GLU A 222 -17.94 32.38 -0.54
CA GLU A 222 -17.07 31.36 -1.11
C GLU A 222 -17.73 29.99 -0.99
N THR A 223 -17.78 29.26 -2.11
CA THR A 223 -18.28 27.89 -2.16
C THR A 223 -17.15 26.98 -2.61
N GLY A 224 -16.77 26.04 -1.76
CA GLY A 224 -15.81 24.99 -2.05
C GLY A 224 -16.49 23.63 -2.16
N TRP A 225 -15.78 22.65 -2.68
CA TRP A 225 -16.23 21.26 -2.62
C TRP A 225 -15.05 20.29 -2.57
N LYS A 226 -15.34 19.09 -2.06
CA LYS A 226 -14.44 17.93 -2.06
C LYS A 226 -15.24 16.70 -2.48
N ALA A 227 -14.57 15.76 -3.16
CA ALA A 227 -15.17 14.48 -3.50
C ALA A 227 -14.15 13.36 -3.40
N ASN A 228 -14.61 12.15 -3.10
CA ASN A 228 -13.78 10.96 -3.12
C ASN A 228 -14.61 9.69 -3.40
N ILE A 229 -13.96 8.63 -3.89
CA ILE A 229 -14.57 7.36 -4.30
C ILE A 229 -14.19 6.26 -3.30
N PHE A 230 -15.13 5.36 -2.98
CA PHE A 230 -14.95 4.29 -2.01
C PHE A 230 -15.63 2.99 -2.46
N HIS A 231 -15.16 1.85 -1.98
CA HIS A 231 -15.75 0.54 -2.27
C HIS A 231 -16.94 0.22 -1.35
N THR A 232 -17.06 0.91 -0.21
CA THR A 232 -18.17 0.72 0.74
C THR A 232 -18.74 2.05 1.23
N GLU A 233 -20.02 2.03 1.60
CA GLU A 233 -20.69 3.20 2.20
C GLU A 233 -20.06 3.60 3.53
N LEU A 234 -19.65 2.61 4.34
CA LEU A 234 -19.03 2.85 5.64
C LEU A 234 -17.72 3.64 5.50
N GLN A 235 -16.91 3.31 4.49
CA GLN A 235 -15.68 4.06 4.19
C GLN A 235 -15.98 5.50 3.80
N ALA A 236 -16.96 5.72 2.91
CA ALA A 236 -17.39 7.05 2.51
C ALA A 236 -17.84 7.88 3.72
N ARG A 237 -18.67 7.30 4.61
CA ARG A 237 -19.15 7.96 5.83
C ARG A 237 -18.02 8.32 6.79
N ARG A 238 -17.08 7.40 7.02
CA ARG A 238 -15.93 7.63 7.92
C ARG A 238 -15.03 8.75 7.42
N TRP A 239 -14.68 8.71 6.14
CA TRP A 239 -13.87 9.76 5.51
C TRP A 239 -14.55 11.12 5.58
N SER A 240 -15.86 11.20 5.27
CA SER A 240 -16.59 12.47 5.37
C SER A 240 -16.65 13.00 6.80
N ALA A 241 -16.87 12.13 7.79
CA ALA A 241 -16.90 12.52 9.20
C ALA A 241 -15.53 13.00 9.68
N GLN A 242 -14.45 12.32 9.31
CA GLN A 242 -13.08 12.75 9.63
C GLN A 242 -12.76 14.10 8.99
N PHE A 243 -13.06 14.27 7.69
CA PHE A 243 -12.85 15.54 7.00
C PHE A 243 -13.60 16.70 7.66
N ILE A 244 -14.87 16.50 8.02
CA ILE A 244 -15.68 17.53 8.68
C ILE A 244 -15.11 17.92 10.06
N ARG A 245 -14.55 16.97 10.81
CA ARG A 245 -13.98 17.24 12.14
C ARG A 245 -12.78 18.19 12.11
N GLN A 246 -12.12 18.34 10.96
CA GLN A 246 -11.00 19.25 10.79
C GLN A 246 -11.40 20.63 10.29
N LEU A 247 -12.68 20.85 9.96
CA LEU A 247 -13.17 22.13 9.48
C LEU A 247 -13.54 23.05 10.65
N ASP A 248 -13.31 24.34 10.48
CA ASP A 248 -13.80 25.37 11.40
C ASP A 248 -15.33 25.30 11.54
N GLU A 249 -15.86 25.65 12.72
CA GLU A 249 -17.29 25.56 13.01
C GLU A 249 -18.16 26.46 12.13
N ASP A 250 -17.62 27.57 11.64
CA ASP A 250 -18.31 28.55 10.80
C ASP A 250 -18.51 28.09 9.34
N ILE A 251 -17.85 27.00 8.92
CA ILE A 251 -18.01 26.43 7.59
C ILE A 251 -19.29 25.60 7.53
N GLN A 252 -20.26 26.07 6.73
CA GLN A 252 -21.45 25.29 6.41
C GLN A 252 -21.05 24.10 5.53
N ARG A 253 -21.50 22.90 5.91
CA ARG A 253 -21.21 21.65 5.20
C ARG A 253 -22.46 20.91 4.79
N HIS A 254 -22.46 20.37 3.58
CA HIS A 254 -23.45 19.42 3.11
C HIS A 254 -22.75 18.19 2.55
N VAL A 255 -23.09 17.01 3.06
CA VAL A 255 -22.52 15.72 2.65
C VAL A 255 -23.58 14.91 1.95
N GLU A 256 -23.25 14.45 0.76
CA GLU A 256 -24.05 13.51 -0.03
C GLU A 256 -23.19 12.28 -0.31
N ILE A 257 -23.74 11.08 -0.09
CA ILE A 257 -23.07 9.82 -0.43
C ILE A 257 -23.93 9.10 -1.45
N VAL A 258 -23.38 8.91 -2.65
CA VAL A 258 -24.11 8.35 -3.79
C VAL A 258 -23.53 6.99 -4.16
N ARG A 259 -24.38 5.96 -4.18
CA ARG A 259 -24.00 4.65 -4.71
C ARG A 259 -24.07 4.67 -6.23
N VAL A 260 -23.00 4.22 -6.88
CA VAL A 260 -22.86 4.15 -8.34
C VAL A 260 -22.48 2.73 -8.76
N PRO A 261 -22.82 2.30 -9.99
CA PRO A 261 -22.64 0.90 -10.39
C PRO A 261 -21.19 0.48 -10.65
N SER A 262 -20.27 1.44 -10.84
CA SER A 262 -18.86 1.16 -11.16
C SER A 262 -17.95 2.36 -10.90
N ARG A 263 -16.63 2.14 -10.85
CA ARG A 263 -15.62 3.20 -10.70
C ARG A 263 -15.63 4.21 -11.85
N PRO A 264 -15.77 3.81 -13.14
CA PRO A 264 -15.94 4.78 -14.22
C PRO A 264 -17.18 5.68 -14.03
N ALA A 265 -18.29 5.13 -13.55
CA ALA A 265 -19.49 5.91 -13.24
C ALA A 265 -19.24 6.89 -12.08
N ALA A 266 -18.47 6.48 -11.07
CA ALA A 266 -18.04 7.35 -9.97
C ALA A 266 -17.24 8.58 -10.48
N HIS A 267 -16.24 8.35 -11.33
CA HIS A 267 -15.47 9.44 -11.94
C HIS A 267 -16.32 10.35 -12.84
N GLN A 268 -17.30 9.78 -13.55
CA GLN A 268 -18.23 10.57 -14.34
C GLN A 268 -19.09 11.48 -13.45
N LEU A 269 -19.62 10.96 -12.34
CA LEU A 269 -20.39 11.73 -11.36
C LEU A 269 -19.57 12.88 -10.78
N ILE A 270 -18.33 12.63 -10.35
CA ILE A 270 -17.44 13.69 -9.82
C ILE A 270 -17.18 14.77 -10.88
N ARG A 271 -16.94 14.39 -12.14
CA ARG A 271 -16.74 15.37 -13.23
C ARG A 271 -17.99 16.20 -13.49
N GLN A 272 -19.18 15.60 -13.45
CA GLN A 272 -20.45 16.33 -13.60
C GLN A 272 -20.68 17.28 -12.42
N TYR A 273 -20.43 16.80 -11.20
CA TYR A 273 -20.52 17.61 -9.99
C TYR A 273 -19.58 18.82 -10.03
N ALA A 274 -18.31 18.60 -10.38
CA ALA A 274 -17.31 19.65 -10.53
C ALA A 274 -17.73 20.73 -11.54
N ARG A 275 -18.37 20.34 -12.65
CA ARG A 275 -18.87 21.27 -13.67
C ARG A 275 -20.06 22.09 -13.17
N SER A 276 -20.93 21.52 -12.35
CA SER A 276 -22.10 22.22 -11.79
C SER A 276 -21.76 23.30 -10.75
N ARG A 277 -20.50 23.33 -10.28
CA ARG A 277 -20.01 24.23 -9.23
C ARG A 277 -18.86 25.14 -9.66
N LYS A 278 -18.54 25.14 -10.95
CA LYS A 278 -17.75 26.21 -11.60
C LYS A 278 -18.69 27.35 -11.97
#